data_AF-A0A1C3P3N4-F1
#
_entry.id   AF-A0A1C3P3N4-F1
#
_cell.length_a   1.000
_cell.length_b   1.000
_cell.length_c   1.000
_cell.angle_alpha   90.00
_cell.angle_beta   90.00
_cell.angle_gamma   90.00
#
_symmetry.space_group_name_H-M   'P 1'
#
loop_
_entity.id
_entity.type
_entity.pdbx_description
1 polymer ?
#
loop_
_entity_poly.entity_id
_entity_poly.type
_entity_poly.pdbx_seq_one_letter_code
_entity_poly.pdbx_strand_id
1 'polypeptide(L)' 'MVPDNHATHKTPAAKNWLGCHPLFRPHFTPTSASWMILVERWFAELTIRELRRSAHRSIVALEADIRTLSGA' A
#
# COMPACT_ATOMS: atom_id res chain seq x y z
N MET A 1 -12.50 4.14 0.06
CA MET A 1 -11.05 3.86 0.24
C MET A 1 -10.28 5.16 0.04
N VAL A 2 -9.06 5.30 0.59
CA VAL A 2 -8.22 6.50 0.45
C VAL A 2 -6.91 6.13 -0.24
N PRO A 3 -6.86 6.06 -1.58
CA PRO A 3 -5.64 5.80 -2.32
C PRO A 3 -4.85 7.10 -2.57
N ASP A 4 -3.59 6.96 -2.97
CA ASP A 4 -2.82 8.08 -3.49
C ASP A 4 -3.34 8.52 -4.88
N ASN A 5 -2.89 9.69 -5.35
CA ASN A 5 -3.32 10.27 -6.61
C ASN A 5 -2.60 9.72 -7.87
N HIS A 6 -1.91 8.58 -7.75
CA HIS A 6 -1.02 8.05 -8.79
C HIS A 6 -1.78 7.69 -10.08
N ALA A 7 -1.07 7.76 -11.21
CA ALA A 7 -1.67 7.64 -12.54
C ALA A 7 -2.32 6.27 -12.79
N THR A 8 -1.81 5.20 -12.17
CA THR A 8 -2.35 3.84 -12.30
C THR A 8 -3.80 3.74 -11.82
N HIS A 9 -4.19 4.54 -10.83
CA HIS A 9 -5.56 4.58 -10.30
C HIS A 9 -6.57 5.30 -11.22
N LYS A 10 -6.10 5.97 -12.28
CA LYS A 10 -6.94 6.81 -13.16
C LYS A 10 -7.07 6.29 -14.58
N THR A 11 -6.57 5.09 -14.84
CA THR A 11 -6.68 4.44 -16.15
C THR A 11 -8.15 4.23 -16.54
N PRO A 12 -8.49 4.17 -17.84
CA PRO A 12 -9.84 3.85 -18.29
C PRO A 12 -10.35 2.53 -17.69
N ALA A 13 -9.50 1.51 -17.61
CA ALA A 13 -9.83 0.23 -17.00
C ALA A 13 -10.23 0.37 -15.52
N ALA A 14 -9.45 1.12 -14.73
CA ALA A 14 -9.77 1.38 -13.32
C ALA A 14 -11.09 2.15 -13.16
N LYS A 15 -11.32 3.18 -13.98
CA LYS A 15 -12.57 3.96 -13.97
C LYS A 15 -13.78 3.11 -14.32
N ASN A 16 -13.67 2.27 -15.35
CA ASN A 16 -14.75 1.37 -15.77
C ASN A 16 -15.08 0.37 -14.65
N TRP A 17 -14.05 -0.22 -14.03
CA TRP A 17 -14.25 -1.14 -12.91
C TRP A 17 -14.94 -0.44 -11.73
N LEU A 18 -14.51 0.76 -11.35
CA LEU A 18 -15.15 1.53 -10.27
C LEU A 18 -16.60 1.89 -10.60
N GLY A 19 -16.92 2.16 -11.87
CA GLY A 19 -18.29 2.37 -12.33
C GLY A 19 -19.20 1.15 -12.11
N CYS A 20 -18.65 -0.06 -12.25
CA CYS A 20 -19.38 -1.30 -11.98
C CYS A 20 -19.46 -1.67 -10.49
N HIS A 21 -18.65 -1.05 -9.62
CA HIS A 21 -18.51 -1.43 -8.21
C HIS A 21 -18.79 -0.25 -7.26
N PRO A 22 -20.06 0.16 -7.08
CA PRO A 22 -20.43 1.40 -6.40
C PRO A 22 -20.14 1.42 -4.88
N LEU A 23 -19.85 0.27 -4.29
CA LEU A 23 -19.37 0.16 -2.90
C LEU A 23 -17.97 0.76 -2.74
N PHE A 24 -17.18 0.80 -3.81
CA PHE A 24 -15.84 1.35 -3.80
C PHE A 24 -15.87 2.80 -4.25
N ARG A 25 -15.96 3.72 -3.27
CA ARG A 25 -15.83 5.16 -3.50
C ARG A 25 -14.43 5.62 -3.08
N PRO A 26 -13.50 5.86 -4.02
CA PRO A 26 -12.17 6.35 -3.68
C PRO A 26 -12.18 7.85 -3.37
N HIS A 27 -11.48 8.24 -2.31
CA HIS A 27 -11.14 9.63 -1.99
C HIS A 27 -9.63 9.79 -2.16
N PHE A 28 -9.20 10.34 -3.29
CA PHE A 28 -7.79 10.49 -3.63
C PHE A 28 -7.12 11.56 -2.76
N THR A 29 -5.93 11.27 -2.25
CA THR A 29 -5.14 12.26 -1.52
C THR A 29 -4.65 13.38 -2.46
N PRO A 30 -4.46 14.63 -1.98
CA PRO A 30 -3.82 15.67 -2.78
C PRO A 30 -2.40 15.30 -3.21
N THR A 31 -1.90 15.94 -4.25
CA THR A 31 -0.49 15.81 -4.65
C THR A 31 0.43 16.12 -3.47
N SER A 32 1.44 15.28 -3.26
CA SER A 32 2.41 15.39 -2.14
C SER A 32 1.83 15.17 -0.73
N ALA A 33 0.60 14.66 -0.59
CA ALA A 33 -0.01 14.34 0.70
C ALA A 33 0.13 12.86 1.09
N SER A 34 1.34 12.33 0.90
CA SER A 34 1.71 10.93 1.11
C SER A 34 1.53 10.51 2.59
N TRP A 35 1.75 11.44 3.52
CA TRP A 35 1.54 11.26 4.96
C TRP A 35 0.09 10.95 5.38
N MET A 36 -0.90 11.17 4.50
CA MET A 36 -2.31 10.90 4.81
C MET A 36 -2.73 9.45 4.55
N ILE A 37 -1.92 8.63 3.87
CA ILE A 37 -2.27 7.24 3.55
C ILE A 37 -1.65 6.24 4.54
N LEU A 38 -2.49 5.37 5.12
CA LEU A 38 -2.08 4.37 6.12
C LEU A 38 -1.06 3.35 5.59
N VAL A 39 -1.10 3.05 4.29
CA VAL A 39 -0.16 2.13 3.64
C VAL A 39 1.28 2.66 3.74
N GLU A 40 1.50 3.96 3.58
CA GLU A 40 2.85 4.54 3.75
C GLU A 40 3.33 4.47 5.20
N ARG A 41 2.43 4.67 6.16
CA ARG A 41 2.75 4.49 7.58
C ARG A 41 3.14 3.04 7.89
N TRP A 42 2.44 2.08 7.29
CA TRP A 42 2.78 0.65 7.43
C TRP A 42 4.15 0.33 6.81
N PHE A 43 4.47 0.87 5.63
CA PHE A 43 5.80 0.69 5.04
C PHE A 43 6.93 1.32 5.86
N ALA A 44 6.67 2.45 6.53
CA ALA A 44 7.62 3.03 7.47
C ALA A 44 7.91 2.08 8.65
N GLU A 45 6.86 1.44 9.18
CA GLU A 45 6.98 0.44 10.26
C GLU A 45 7.74 -0.80 9.79
N LEU A 46 7.38 -1.36 8.63
CA LEU A 46 8.09 -2.47 7.98
C LEU A 46 9.58 -2.14 7.82
N THR A 47 9.89 -0.93 7.38
CA THR A 47 11.26 -0.49 7.19
C THR A 47 12.02 -0.48 8.52
N ILE A 48 11.42 0.07 9.57
CA ILE A 48 12.07 0.21 10.88
C ILE A 48 12.31 -1.16 11.52
N ARG A 49 11.34 -2.06 11.46
CA ARG A 49 11.36 -3.33 12.18
C ARG A 49 12.04 -4.45 11.42
N GLU A 50 11.67 -4.62 10.16
CA GLU A 50 12.06 -5.80 9.39
C GLU A 50 13.16 -5.50 8.39
N LEU A 51 13.26 -4.29 7.79
CA LEU A 51 14.23 -4.06 6.70
C LEU A 51 15.57 -3.43 7.15
N ARG A 52 15.55 -2.43 8.03
CA ARG A 52 16.73 -1.58 8.30
C ARG A 52 17.85 -2.30 9.06
N ARG A 53 17.56 -3.44 9.69
CA ARG A 53 18.53 -4.22 10.50
C ARG A 53 18.59 -5.70 10.11
N SER A 54 17.94 -6.11 9.03
CA SER A 54 17.87 -7.51 8.61
C SER A 54 18.46 -7.69 7.23
N ALA A 55 19.14 -8.82 7.04
CA ALA A 55 19.66 -9.25 5.74
C ALA A 55 18.92 -10.53 5.34
N HIS A 56 17.73 -10.38 4.75
CA HIS A 56 16.95 -11.49 4.24
C HIS A 56 17.73 -12.20 3.12
N ARG A 57 17.99 -13.50 3.31
CA ARG A 57 18.77 -14.31 2.36
C ARG A 57 17.92 -15.00 1.29
N SER A 58 16.59 -14.84 1.36
CA SER A 58 15.65 -15.37 0.38
C SER A 58 14.34 -14.58 0.42
N ILE A 59 13.54 -14.69 -0.65
CA ILE A 59 12.18 -14.13 -0.70
C ILE A 59 11.28 -14.77 0.37
N VAL A 60 11.42 -16.09 0.59
CA VAL A 60 10.63 -16.82 1.60
C VAL A 60 10.83 -16.26 3.00
N ALA A 61 12.08 -15.91 3.36
CA ALA A 61 12.38 -15.29 4.64
C ALA A 61 11.73 -13.90 4.76
N LEU A 62 11.85 -13.06 3.72
CA LEU A 62 11.21 -11.74 3.69
C LEU A 62 9.68 -11.84 3.82
N GLU A 63 9.05 -12.78 3.12
CA GLU A 63 7.60 -12.96 3.23
C GLU A 63 7.15 -13.42 4.61
N ALA A 64 7.93 -14.28 5.27
CA ALA A 64 7.62 -14.73 6.63
C ALA A 64 7.67 -13.56 7.63
N ASP A 65 8.67 -12.69 7.51
CA ASP A 65 8.81 -11.51 8.38
C ASP A 65 7.67 -10.50 8.11
N ILE A 66 7.29 -10.29 6.84
CA ILE A 66 6.13 -9.46 6.49
C ILE A 66 4.82 -10.02 7.08
N ARG A 67 4.57 -11.33 6.98
CA ARG A 67 3.38 -11.98 7.55
C ARG A 67 3.33 -11.80 9.07
N THR A 68 4.47 -12.03 9.73
CA THR A 68 4.63 -11.83 11.18
C THR A 68 4.33 -10.38 11.58
N LEU A 69 4.84 -9.39 10.85
CA LEU A 69 4.56 -7.98 11.10
C LEU A 69 3.08 -7.63 10.93
N SER A 70 2.44 -8.21 9.91
CA SER A 70 1.02 -8.00 9.60
C SER A 70 0.06 -8.73 10.55
N GLY A 71 0.56 -9.58 11.45
CA GLY A 71 -0.25 -10.44 12.32
C GLY A 71 -1.04 -11.50 11.55
N ALA A 72 -0.52 -11.91 10.38
CA ALA A 72 -1.13 -12.83 9.43
C ALA A 72 -0.38 -14.17 9.35
#